data_AF-A0A7C4ZAF7-F1
#
_entry.id   AF-A0A7C4ZAF7-F1
#
_cell.length_a   1.000
_cell.length_b   1.000
_cell.length_c   1.000
_cell.angle_alpha   90.00
_cell.angle_beta   90.00
_cell.angle_gamma   90.00
#
_symmetry.space_group_name_H-M   'P 1'
#
loop_
_entity.id
_entity.type
_entity.pdbx_description
1 polymer ?
#
loop_
_entity_poly.entity_id
_entity_poly.type
_entity_poly.pdbx_seq_one_letter_code
_entity_poly.pdbx_strand_id
1 'polypeptide(L)'
;VGAWTVSGYFLLGREAQRRGLSIGQYVAVAYATAAAVLLPLPALFGTPYTGWPLAFYGYALAMALTSQLIGHTSFNWAVRWVPPVMVTLAILFEPLGSGFLAYLFFGEVPAPLVFVGAAVLLAGVGVAVLGQARG
;
A
#
# COMPACT_ATOMS: atom_id res chain seq x y z
N VAL A 1 12.67 -1.14 -7.97
CA VAL A 1 12.98 -1.05 -6.53
C VAL A 1 11.73 -1.23 -5.67
N GLY A 2 10.71 -0.35 -5.73
CA GLY A 2 9.52 -0.45 -4.86
C GLY A 2 8.80 -1.81 -4.86
N ALA A 3 8.54 -2.39 -6.04
CA ALA A 3 7.92 -3.72 -6.14
C ALA A 3 8.73 -4.81 -5.43
N TRP A 4 10.07 -4.77 -5.51
CA TRP A 4 10.96 -5.73 -4.86
C TRP A 4 10.88 -5.59 -3.33
N THR A 5 10.85 -4.34 -2.84
CA THR A 5 10.73 -4.05 -1.42
C THR A 5 9.38 -4.52 -0.86
N VAL A 6 8.28 -4.26 -1.58
CA VAL A 6 6.92 -4.69 -1.17
C VAL A 6 6.81 -6.22 -1.17
N SER A 7 7.32 -6.89 -2.20
CA SER A 7 7.35 -8.36 -2.23
C SER A 7 8.18 -8.93 -1.08
N GLY A 8 9.36 -8.36 -0.80
CA GLY A 8 10.19 -8.76 0.34
C GLY A 8 9.49 -8.55 1.68
N TYR A 9 8.82 -7.40 1.86
CA TYR A 9 8.03 -7.09 3.05
C TYR A 9 6.94 -8.13 3.31
N PHE A 10 6.14 -8.48 2.30
CA PHE A 10 5.07 -9.47 2.47
C PHE A 10 5.58 -10.90 2.70
N LEU A 11 6.66 -11.31 2.02
CA LEU A 11 7.26 -12.63 2.23
C LEU A 11 7.83 -12.78 3.65
N LEU A 12 8.61 -11.78 4.09
CA LEU A 12 9.18 -11.76 5.44
C LEU A 12 8.09 -11.62 6.51
N GLY A 13 7.06 -10.80 6.26
CA GLY A 13 5.93 -10.63 7.15
C GLY A 13 5.14 -11.92 7.35
N ARG A 14 4.88 -12.66 6.27
CA ARG A 14 4.23 -13.98 6.34
C ARG A 14 5.05 -14.98 7.17
N GLU A 15 6.36 -15.03 6.95
CA GLU A 15 7.24 -15.94 7.71
C GLU A 15 7.30 -15.56 9.20
N ALA A 16 7.43 -14.27 9.52
CA ALA A 16 7.40 -13.79 10.91
C ALA A 16 6.09 -14.16 11.61
N GLN A 17 4.95 -13.98 10.94
CA GLN A 17 3.64 -14.36 11.47
C GLN A 17 3.51 -15.89 11.65
N ARG A 18 4.02 -16.71 10.72
CA ARG A 18 4.05 -18.18 10.87
C ARG A 18 4.87 -18.64 12.07
N ARG A 19 5.91 -17.90 12.45
CA ARG A 19 6.73 -18.15 13.64
C ARG A 19 6.07 -17.68 14.96
N GLY A 20 4.81 -17.25 14.92
CA GLY A 20 4.01 -16.94 16.10
C GLY A 20 3.88 -15.45 16.42
N LEU A 21 4.42 -14.56 15.59
CA LEU A 21 4.22 -13.13 15.78
C LEU A 21 2.76 -12.76 15.49
N SER A 22 2.08 -12.19 16.48
CA SER A 22 0.71 -11.69 16.26
C SER A 22 0.71 -10.55 15.26
N ILE A 23 -0.40 -10.37 14.54
CA ILE A 23 -0.57 -9.27 13.56
C ILE A 23 -0.36 -7.92 14.26
N GLY A 24 -0.86 -7.76 15.48
CA GLY A 24 -0.67 -6.53 16.26
C GLY A 24 0.81 -6.22 16.53
N GLN A 25 1.60 -7.21 16.93
CA GLN A 25 3.04 -7.03 17.15
C GLN A 25 3.78 -6.72 15.85
N TYR A 26 3.41 -7.37 14.74
CA TYR A 26 4.02 -7.14 13.45
C TYR A 26 3.75 -5.70 12.96
N VAL A 27 2.49 -5.27 13.06
CA VAL A 27 2.07 -3.92 12.68
C VAL A 27 2.73 -2.87 13.57
N ALA A 28 2.82 -3.12 14.89
CA ALA A 28 3.51 -2.23 15.82
C ALA A 28 4.98 -2.05 15.45
N VAL A 29 5.71 -3.14 15.16
CA VAL A 29 7.12 -3.06 14.72
C VAL A 29 7.22 -2.32 13.39
N ALA A 30 6.40 -2.67 12.39
CA ALA A 30 6.44 -2.04 11.08
C ALA A 30 6.20 -0.52 11.15
N TYR A 31 5.20 -0.08 11.92
CA TYR A 31 4.88 1.34 12.07
C TYR A 31 5.90 2.07 12.94
N ALA A 32 6.44 1.43 13.98
CA ALA A 32 7.53 2.02 14.78
C ALA A 32 8.80 2.21 13.95
N THR A 33 9.17 1.23 13.13
CA THR A 33 10.32 1.34 12.22
C THR A 33 10.09 2.44 11.18
N ALA A 34 8.89 2.50 10.57
CA ALA A 34 8.55 3.56 9.63
C ALA A 34 8.63 4.95 10.30
N ALA A 35 8.08 5.10 11.50
CA ALA A 35 8.15 6.34 12.26
C ALA A 35 9.61 6.73 12.58
N ALA A 36 10.43 5.80 13.05
CA ALA A 36 11.83 6.05 13.37
C ALA A 36 12.65 6.51 12.15
N VAL A 37 12.36 5.97 10.96
CA VAL A 37 13.04 6.33 9.71
C VAL A 37 12.51 7.65 9.14
N LEU A 38 11.20 7.87 9.16
CA LEU A 38 10.57 9.03 8.49
C LEU A 38 10.59 10.29 9.36
N LEU A 39 10.47 10.17 10.68
CA LEU A 39 10.38 11.31 11.60
C LEU A 39 11.60 12.24 11.55
N PRO A 40 12.86 11.78 11.38
CA PRO A 40 14.01 12.67 11.22
C PRO A 40 14.08 13.39 9.87
N LEU A 41 13.39 12.91 8.83
CA LEU A 41 13.57 13.43 7.47
C LEU A 41 13.20 14.92 7.33
N PRO A 42 12.08 15.43 7.89
CA PRO A 42 11.77 16.85 7.76
C PRO A 42 12.88 17.75 8.32
N ALA A 43 13.47 17.40 9.47
CA ALA A 43 14.62 18.12 10.03
C ALA A 43 15.85 18.05 9.12
N LEU A 44 16.17 16.86 8.59
CA LEU A 44 17.32 16.66 7.70
C LEU A 44 17.21 17.46 6.39
N PHE A 45 15.98 17.63 5.87
CA PHE A 45 15.71 18.42 4.68
C PHE A 45 15.43 19.90 4.97
N GLY A 46 15.54 20.36 6.22
CA GLY A 46 15.30 21.75 6.61
C GLY A 46 13.84 22.20 6.51
N THR A 47 12.89 21.26 6.51
CA THR A 47 11.45 21.53 6.46
C THR A 47 10.84 21.55 7.87
N PRO A 48 9.94 22.50 8.17
CA PRO A 48 9.35 22.60 9.51
C PRO A 48 8.28 21.52 9.73
N TYR A 49 8.26 20.95 10.94
CA TYR A 49 7.22 19.99 11.37
C TYR A 49 5.86 20.67 11.59
N THR A 50 5.88 21.96 11.92
CA THR A 50 4.71 22.75 12.27
C THR A 50 4.61 23.99 11.38
N GLY A 51 3.51 24.75 11.49
CA GLY A 51 3.29 25.94 10.66
C GLY A 51 2.51 25.70 9.36
N TRP A 52 2.11 24.44 9.09
CA TRP A 52 1.19 24.12 8.01
C TRP A 52 -0.26 24.51 8.36
N PRO A 53 -1.15 24.73 7.37
CA PRO A 53 -2.56 25.00 7.61
C PRO A 53 -3.24 23.89 8.41
N LEU A 54 -4.23 24.21 9.25
CA LEU A 54 -4.90 23.20 10.09
C LEU A 54 -5.48 22.02 9.28
N ALA A 55 -5.99 22.31 8.08
CA ALA A 55 -6.50 21.31 7.15
C ALA A 55 -5.45 20.25 6.78
N PHE A 56 -4.17 20.62 6.65
CA PHE A 56 -3.09 19.69 6.34
C PHE A 56 -2.96 18.59 7.41
N TYR A 57 -2.96 18.95 8.69
CA TYR A 57 -2.91 17.97 9.77
C TYR A 57 -4.17 17.09 9.79
N GLY A 58 -5.33 17.67 9.44
CA GLY A 58 -6.57 16.92 9.26
C GLY A 58 -6.45 15.84 8.18
N TYR A 59 -5.93 16.19 7.00
CA TYR A 59 -5.69 15.22 5.91
C TYR A 59 -4.61 14.20 6.26
N ALA A 60 -3.52 14.62 6.91
CA ALA A 60 -2.47 13.71 7.36
C ALA A 60 -3.00 12.68 8.37
N LEU A 61 -3.81 13.13 9.33
CA LEU A 61 -4.47 12.25 10.29
C LEU A 61 -5.46 11.31 9.60
N ALA A 62 -6.27 11.82 8.66
CA ALA A 62 -7.21 11.01 7.90
C ALA A 62 -6.49 9.90 7.12
N MET A 63 -5.38 10.21 6.43
CA MET A 63 -4.56 9.21 5.73
C MET A 63 -3.94 8.20 6.69
N ALA A 64 -3.45 8.65 7.86
CA ALA A 64 -2.87 7.77 8.87
C ALA A 64 -3.90 6.79 9.45
N LEU A 65 -5.14 7.23 9.67
CA LEU A 65 -6.20 6.36 10.20
C LEU A 65 -6.80 5.44 9.13
N THR A 66 -7.06 5.97 7.93
CA THR A 66 -7.74 5.21 6.87
C THR A 66 -6.75 4.38 6.07
N SER A 67 -5.91 5.01 5.26
CA SER A 67 -4.97 4.31 4.37
C SER A 67 -3.95 3.49 5.15
N GLN A 68 -3.34 4.07 6.18
CA GLN A 68 -2.29 3.39 6.95
C GLN A 68 -2.88 2.37 7.92
N LEU A 69 -3.63 2.82 8.93
CA LEU A 69 -4.06 1.91 10.00
C LEU A 69 -5.12 0.92 9.54
N ILE A 70 -6.08 1.30 8.70
CA ILE A 70 -7.10 0.36 8.19
C ILE A 70 -6.57 -0.37 6.94
N GLY A 71 -6.13 0.36 5.92
CA GLY A 71 -5.71 -0.21 4.63
C GLY A 71 -4.52 -1.16 4.74
N HIS A 72 -3.35 -0.67 5.15
CA HIS A 72 -2.14 -1.50 5.26
C HIS A 72 -2.29 -2.66 6.26
N THR A 73 -2.99 -2.44 7.38
CA THR A 73 -3.25 -3.53 8.34
C THR A 73 -4.16 -4.60 7.75
N SER A 74 -5.15 -4.21 6.93
CA SER A 74 -6.02 -5.17 6.24
C SER A 74 -5.24 -6.04 5.26
N PHE A 75 -4.28 -5.49 4.52
CA PHE A 75 -3.38 -6.29 3.68
C PHE A 75 -2.51 -7.24 4.51
N ASN A 76 -1.93 -6.75 5.60
CA ASN A 76 -1.12 -7.57 6.51
C ASN A 76 -1.92 -8.69 7.18
N TRP A 77 -3.22 -8.48 7.42
CA TRP A 77 -4.14 -9.50 7.88
C TRP A 77 -4.49 -10.47 6.75
N ALA A 78 -4.78 -9.99 5.54
CA ALA A 78 -5.17 -10.80 4.40
C ALA A 78 -4.09 -11.81 3.99
N VAL A 79 -2.81 -11.45 4.06
CA VAL A 79 -1.67 -12.36 3.75
C VAL A 79 -1.64 -13.62 4.64
N ARG A 80 -2.30 -13.57 5.80
CA ARG A 80 -2.44 -14.71 6.72
C ARG A 80 -3.46 -15.74 6.24
N TRP A 81 -4.47 -15.32 5.50
CA TRP A 81 -5.60 -16.15 5.07
C TRP A 81 -5.63 -16.41 3.56
N VAL A 82 -5.01 -15.52 2.79
CA VAL A 82 -5.02 -15.49 1.32
C VAL A 82 -3.58 -15.62 0.81
N PRO A 83 -3.33 -16.31 -0.32
CA PRO A 83 -2.00 -16.38 -0.91
C PRO A 83 -1.41 -14.98 -1.16
N PRO A 84 -0.10 -14.73 -0.89
CA PRO A 84 0.50 -13.40 -1.01
C PRO A 84 0.38 -12.83 -2.42
N VAL A 85 0.44 -13.72 -3.43
CA VAL A 85 0.22 -13.38 -4.83
C VAL A 85 -1.15 -12.73 -5.03
N MET A 86 -2.23 -13.29 -4.48
CA MET A 86 -3.56 -12.69 -4.60
C MET A 86 -3.65 -11.34 -3.90
N VAL A 87 -3.00 -11.17 -2.74
CA VAL A 87 -2.95 -9.88 -2.05
C VAL A 87 -2.20 -8.83 -2.87
N THR A 88 -1.05 -9.17 -3.44
CA THR A 88 -0.30 -8.25 -4.32
C THR A 88 -1.07 -7.92 -5.59
N LEU A 89 -1.81 -8.88 -6.15
CA LEU A 89 -2.66 -8.63 -7.31
C LEU A 89 -3.81 -7.68 -6.96
N ALA A 90 -4.41 -7.79 -5.77
CA ALA A 90 -5.41 -6.85 -5.29
C ALA A 90 -4.85 -5.42 -5.15
N ILE A 91 -3.62 -5.27 -4.64
CA ILE A 91 -2.94 -3.98 -4.53
C ILE A 91 -2.70 -3.34 -5.91
N LEU A 92 -2.43 -4.14 -6.95
CA LEU A 92 -2.27 -3.61 -8.31
C LEU A 92 -3.55 -2.96 -8.87
N PHE A 93 -4.72 -3.15 -8.25
CA PHE A 93 -5.93 -2.42 -8.60
C PHE A 93 -6.02 -1.02 -7.97
N GLU A 94 -5.22 -0.69 -6.94
CA GLU A 94 -5.22 0.64 -6.32
C GLU A 94 -5.02 1.78 -7.32
N PRO A 95 -4.08 1.73 -8.29
CA PRO A 95 -3.92 2.79 -9.28
C PRO A 95 -5.13 2.96 -10.20
N LEU A 96 -5.85 1.88 -10.48
CA LEU A 96 -7.07 1.93 -11.30
C LEU A 96 -8.22 2.57 -10.50
N GLY A 97 -8.39 2.15 -9.25
CA GLY A 97 -9.38 2.72 -8.35
C GLY A 97 -9.10 4.19 -8.04
N SER A 98 -7.86 4.54 -7.73
CA SER A 98 -7.47 5.93 -7.44
C SER A 98 -7.60 6.82 -8.68
N GLY A 99 -7.23 6.34 -9.87
CA GLY A 99 -7.46 7.07 -11.12
C GLY A 99 -8.94 7.29 -11.42
N PHE A 100 -9.79 6.29 -11.17
CA PHE A 100 -11.24 6.44 -11.31
C PHE A 100 -11.83 7.43 -10.29
N LEU A 101 -11.39 7.38 -9.04
CA LEU A 101 -11.78 8.35 -8.01
C LEU A 101 -11.29 9.75 -8.35
N ALA A 102 -10.08 9.90 -8.89
CA ALA A 102 -9.54 11.19 -9.32
C ALA A 102 -10.36 11.80 -10.45
N TYR A 103 -10.77 10.99 -11.42
CA TYR A 103 -11.72 11.39 -12.45
C TYR A 103 -13.06 11.85 -11.85
N LEU A 104 -13.62 11.08 -10.90
CA LEU A 104 -14.94 11.38 -10.32
C LEU A 104 -14.95 12.63 -9.43
N PHE A 105 -13.95 12.80 -8.58
CA PHE A 105 -13.91 13.87 -7.58
C PHE A 105 -13.17 15.13 -8.04
N PHE A 106 -12.16 14.99 -8.89
CA PHE A 106 -11.31 16.09 -9.33
C PHE A 106 -11.44 16.40 -10.83
N GLY A 107 -12.18 15.59 -11.60
CA GLY A 107 -12.32 15.77 -13.04
C GLY A 107 -11.05 15.48 -13.83
N GLU A 108 -10.06 14.82 -13.21
CA GLU A 108 -8.78 14.51 -13.83
C GLU A 108 -8.96 13.35 -14.82
N VAL A 109 -8.98 13.66 -16.11
CA VAL A 109 -9.09 12.65 -17.17
C VAL A 109 -7.73 11.97 -17.37
N PRO A 110 -7.62 10.64 -17.19
CA PRO A 110 -6.36 9.93 -17.40
C PRO A 110 -5.90 10.07 -18.86
N ALA A 111 -4.60 10.26 -19.05
CA ALA A 111 -4.03 10.29 -20.40
C ALA A 111 -4.28 8.96 -21.13
N PRO A 112 -4.40 8.94 -22.47
CA PRO A 112 -4.63 7.72 -23.24
C PRO A 112 -3.66 6.56 -22.91
N LEU A 113 -2.40 6.90 -22.61
CA LEU A 113 -1.37 5.93 -22.23
C LEU A 113 -1.68 5.22 -20.89
N VAL A 114 -2.39 5.87 -19.97
CA VAL A 114 -2.82 5.27 -18.69
C VAL A 114 -3.75 4.10 -18.94
N PHE A 115 -4.65 4.19 -19.93
CA PHE A 115 -5.53 3.08 -20.29
C PHE A 115 -4.78 1.90 -20.90
N VAL A 116 -3.69 2.14 -21.63
CA VAL A 116 -2.80 1.08 -22.13
C VAL A 116 -2.12 0.37 -20.95
N GLY A 117 -1.57 1.15 -20.01
CA GLY A 117 -0.99 0.61 -18.78
C GLY A 117 -1.99 -0.21 -17.96
N ALA A 118 -3.23 0.28 -17.84
CA ALA A 118 -4.33 -0.41 -17.18
C ALA A 118 -4.65 -1.75 -17.85
N ALA A 119 -4.74 -1.78 -19.18
CA ALA A 119 -5.01 -3.01 -19.94
C ALA A 119 -3.89 -4.04 -19.75
N VAL A 120 -2.63 -3.63 -19.82
CA VAL A 120 -1.47 -4.50 -19.58
C VAL A 120 -1.47 -5.05 -18.16
N LEU A 121 -1.77 -4.20 -17.17
CA LEU A 121 -1.85 -4.60 -15.76
C LEU A 121 -2.96 -5.63 -15.53
N LEU A 122 -4.17 -5.37 -16.04
CA LEU A 122 -5.30 -6.29 -15.93
C LEU A 122 -5.03 -7.64 -16.61
N ALA A 123 -4.38 -7.63 -17.78
CA ALA A 123 -3.98 -8.85 -18.47
C ALA A 123 -2.95 -9.65 -17.66
N GLY A 124 -1.91 -8.99 -17.13
CA GLY A 124 -0.91 -9.64 -16.28
C GLY A 124 -1.51 -10.23 -15.00
N VAL A 125 -2.43 -9.51 -14.36
CA VAL A 125 -3.19 -9.99 -13.21
C VAL A 125 -4.01 -11.22 -13.58
N GLY A 126 -4.76 -11.18 -14.69
CA GLY A 126 -5.57 -12.30 -15.16
C GLY A 126 -4.75 -13.56 -15.41
N VAL A 127 -3.59 -13.44 -16.06
CA VAL A 127 -2.66 -14.56 -16.28
C VAL A 127 -2.15 -15.13 -14.95
N ALA A 128 -1.77 -14.29 -14.00
CA ALA A 128 -1.27 -14.72 -12.70
C ALA A 128 -2.34 -15.46 -11.87
N VAL A 129 -3.59 -14.99 -11.89
CA VAL A 129 -4.72 -15.68 -11.21
C VAL A 129 -4.99 -17.04 -11.87
N LEU A 130 -5.06 -17.08 -13.20
CA LEU A 130 -5.31 -18.33 -13.94
C LEU A 130 -4.19 -19.36 -13.78
N GLY A 131 -2.94 -18.90 -13.66
CA GLY A 131 -1.79 -19.76 -13.37
C GLY A 131 -1.85 -20.39 -11.99
N GLN A 132 -2.31 -19.66 -10.96
CA GLN A 132 -2.50 -20.22 -9.62
C GLN A 132 -3.68 -21.19 -9.52
N ALA A 133 -4.76 -20.99 -10.28
CA ALA A 133 -5.91 -21.91 -10.25
C ALA A 133 -5.62 -23.30 -10.85
N ARG A 134 -4.46 -23.46 -11.52
CA ARG A 134 -4.05 -24.69 -12.21
C ARG A 134 -2.94 -25.47 -11.50
N GLY A 135 -2.38 -24.96 -10.40
CA GLY A 135 -1.32 -25.61 -9.60
C GLY A 135 -1.79 -25.88 -8.18
#